data_AF-A0A418XAR7-F1
#
_entry.id   AF-A0A418XAR7-F1
#
_cell.length_a   1.000
_cell.length_b   1.000
_cell.length_c   1.000
_cell.angle_alpha   90.00
_cell.angle_beta   90.00
_cell.angle_gamma   90.00
#
_symmetry.space_group_name_H-M   'P 1'
#
loop_
_entity.id
_entity.type
_entity.pdbx_description
1 polymer ?
#
loop_
_entity_poly.entity_id
_entity_poly.type
_entity_poly.pdbx_seq_one_letter_code
_entity_poly.pdbx_strand_id
1 'polypeptide(L)'
;MKQFSFAKTIPLALALSLALPVIPCAHGANPALNAVEVRTTTPLLQSWKFVQDDALSDDAALVASGAAWQTVSLPHTWNGSDAASTAQTTPASKQYKRGRGWYRLEFDKPSGGATQWLQFDGASIVADVWLNGKKLGQHKGAFTAFRFDVTGKLLAGKNVLLVKTDNSAPTTGSDLTAIAPLSGDFNMSGGLYRDVSLIATPHAAHFALDDLGSSGIFARTTAITGGKAMLSVRAKLNNDARQDGKVSVHLALLDHNGKQVQRAQKSVAIKAGARVEASQQLVVPQPHLWQGMDDPYLYKLVVELRDKAGVTIDKVVQDIGIRQMRFDADKGFFLNGKLTPLHGVSLHQDYIDKGWAIGKAEIDESLGLIKELGANTIRLAHYPHSRYTAELADRLGFVVWAEIPFVDRSLTSEFFFLPSQPVSDCRKTSVVPPQFSANLKLQLQELVRQQY
;
A
#
# COMPACT_ATOMS: atom_id res chain seq x y z
N MET A 1 -20.48 33.14 -19.20
CA MET A 1 -19.28 33.98 -19.41
C MET A 1 -19.52 35.36 -18.83
N LYS A 2 -18.94 35.65 -17.67
CA LYS A 2 -18.75 37.02 -17.16
C LYS A 2 -17.33 37.05 -16.60
N GLN A 3 -16.45 37.75 -17.31
CA GLN A 3 -15.05 38.00 -16.94
C GLN A 3 -15.01 39.02 -15.80
N PHE A 4 -14.22 38.75 -14.77
CA PHE A 4 -13.75 39.78 -13.84
C PHE A 4 -12.24 39.96 -14.06
N SER A 5 -11.90 41.12 -14.60
CA SER A 5 -10.54 41.64 -14.70
C SER A 5 -10.25 42.49 -13.46
N PHE A 6 -9.11 42.26 -12.81
CA PHE A 6 -8.53 43.19 -11.85
C PHE A 6 -7.08 43.47 -12.23
N ALA A 7 -6.86 44.61 -12.86
CA ALA A 7 -5.57 45.26 -12.92
C ALA A 7 -5.40 46.12 -11.65
N LYS A 8 -4.28 45.95 -10.93
CA LYS A 8 -3.78 46.92 -9.96
C LYS A 8 -2.31 47.23 -10.26
N THR A 9 -2.08 48.45 -10.71
CA THR A 9 -0.81 49.15 -10.75
C THR A 9 -0.31 49.42 -9.32
N ILE A 10 0.98 49.20 -9.07
CA ILE A 10 1.68 49.57 -7.83
C ILE A 10 2.79 50.57 -8.21
N PRO A 11 2.93 51.72 -7.52
CA PRO A 11 4.00 52.67 -7.79
C PRO A 11 5.32 52.21 -7.17
N LEU A 12 6.41 52.42 -7.91
CA LEU A 12 7.77 52.12 -7.53
C LEU A 12 8.28 53.18 -6.55
N ALA A 13 8.49 52.80 -5.28
CA ALA A 13 9.17 53.64 -4.28
C ALA A 13 10.56 53.07 -3.99
N LEU A 14 11.58 53.87 -4.33
CA LEU A 14 12.99 53.59 -4.12
C LEU A 14 13.33 53.78 -2.64
N ALA A 15 13.74 52.72 -1.93
CA ALA A 15 14.23 52.81 -0.55
C ALA A 15 15.70 52.36 -0.49
N LEU A 16 16.59 53.31 -0.19
CA LEU A 16 18.00 53.09 0.12
C LEU A 16 18.11 52.30 1.44
N SER A 17 18.67 51.09 1.42
CA SER A 17 19.02 50.34 2.63
C SER A 17 20.51 50.50 2.95
N LEU A 18 20.81 51.14 4.08
CA LEU A 18 22.12 51.16 4.73
C LEU A 18 22.51 49.75 5.18
N ALA A 19 23.66 49.25 4.71
CA ALA A 19 24.24 47.99 5.16
C ALA A 19 24.95 48.18 6.51
N LEU A 20 24.50 47.45 7.54
CA LEU A 20 25.26 47.20 8.77
C LEU A 20 25.82 45.76 8.72
N PRO A 21 27.09 45.52 9.10
CA PRO A 21 27.65 44.19 9.07
C PRO A 21 27.08 43.34 10.21
N VAL A 22 26.30 42.31 9.86
CA VAL A 22 25.87 41.28 10.79
C VAL A 22 27.03 40.30 10.98
N ILE A 23 27.57 40.26 12.20
CA ILE A 23 28.52 39.24 12.64
C ILE A 23 27.76 37.90 12.70
N PRO A 24 28.20 36.83 11.99
CA PRO A 24 27.51 35.55 12.07
C PRO A 24 27.78 34.91 13.42
N CYS A 25 26.76 34.82 14.27
CA CYS A 25 26.76 33.86 15.37
C CYS A 25 26.77 32.46 14.78
N ALA A 26 27.88 31.74 15.00
CA ALA A 26 28.02 30.33 14.68
C ALA A 26 26.94 29.53 15.44
N HIS A 27 25.86 29.22 14.75
CA HIS A 27 24.92 28.19 15.18
C HIS A 27 25.61 26.86 14.96
N GLY A 28 25.91 26.16 16.06
CA GLY A 28 26.37 24.78 16.03
C GLY A 28 25.43 23.97 15.16
N ALA A 29 25.96 23.46 14.05
CA ALA A 29 25.26 22.52 13.21
C ALA A 29 24.88 21.32 14.08
N ASN A 30 23.59 21.19 14.35
CA ASN A 30 23.01 19.95 14.82
C ASN A 30 23.38 18.91 13.75
N PRO A 31 24.09 17.81 14.07
CA PRO A 31 24.34 16.80 13.06
C PRO A 31 22.97 16.22 12.70
N ALA A 32 22.44 16.66 11.56
CA ALA A 32 21.46 15.88 10.84
C ALA A 32 22.10 14.48 10.74
N LEU A 33 21.49 13.50 11.42
CA LEU A 33 21.83 12.10 11.21
C LEU A 33 21.66 11.88 9.71
N ASN A 34 22.77 11.90 8.97
CA ASN A 34 22.81 11.59 7.56
C ASN A 34 22.14 10.23 7.40
N ALA A 35 20.92 10.24 6.87
CA ALA A 35 20.15 9.05 6.59
C ALA A 35 20.81 8.40 5.37
N VAL A 36 21.84 7.59 5.60
CA VAL A 36 22.25 6.61 4.62
C VAL A 36 21.02 5.71 4.42
N GLU A 37 20.35 5.83 3.27
CA GLU A 37 19.29 4.90 2.89
C GLU A 37 19.92 3.53 2.74
N VAL A 38 19.76 2.71 3.78
CA VAL A 38 20.32 1.36 3.80
C VAL A 38 19.53 0.48 2.84
N ARG A 39 18.20 0.46 2.94
CA ARG A 39 17.30 -0.13 1.95
C ARG A 39 16.92 0.91 0.91
N THR A 40 16.98 0.55 -0.36
CA THR A 40 16.52 1.41 -1.46
C THR A 40 15.22 0.89 -2.06
N THR A 41 14.36 1.82 -2.50
CA THR A 41 13.15 1.52 -3.27
C THR A 41 13.18 2.38 -4.52
N THR A 42 13.37 1.75 -5.68
CA THR A 42 13.42 2.42 -6.98
C THR A 42 12.06 2.33 -7.66
N PRO A 43 11.33 3.44 -7.85
CA PRO A 43 10.06 3.43 -8.56
C PRO A 43 10.25 3.07 -10.04
N LEU A 44 9.38 2.21 -10.56
CA LEU A 44 9.33 1.76 -11.95
C LEU A 44 8.02 2.26 -12.59
N LEU A 45 7.84 3.58 -12.65
CA LEU A 45 6.54 4.19 -12.96
C LEU A 45 6.41 4.71 -14.39
N GLN A 46 7.52 4.99 -15.08
CA GLN A 46 7.50 5.69 -16.37
C GLN A 46 7.84 4.76 -17.53
N SER A 47 7.46 5.16 -18.75
CA SER A 47 7.87 4.52 -20.01
C SER A 47 7.40 3.07 -20.19
N TRP A 48 6.28 2.69 -19.56
CA TRP A 48 5.65 1.40 -19.81
C TRP A 48 5.06 1.37 -21.22
N LYS A 49 5.12 0.21 -21.86
CA LYS A 49 4.43 -0.11 -23.10
C LYS A 49 3.18 -0.92 -22.76
N PHE A 50 2.04 -0.50 -23.27
CA PHE A 50 0.73 -1.08 -22.96
C PHE A 50 -0.08 -1.42 -24.20
N VAL A 51 -0.69 -2.60 -24.19
CA VAL A 51 -1.74 -2.97 -25.14
C VAL A 51 -2.84 -3.74 -24.42
N GLN A 52 -4.10 -3.48 -24.78
CA GLN A 52 -5.23 -4.27 -24.31
C GLN A 52 -5.69 -5.22 -25.41
N ASP A 53 -5.39 -6.50 -25.24
CA ASP A 53 -5.61 -7.53 -26.27
C ASP A 53 -5.91 -8.89 -25.62
N ASP A 54 -7.14 -9.36 -25.81
CA ASP A 54 -7.62 -10.64 -25.28
C ASP A 54 -7.11 -11.84 -26.08
N ALA A 55 -6.71 -11.62 -27.34
CA ALA A 55 -6.22 -12.66 -28.24
C ALA A 55 -4.70 -12.84 -28.17
N LEU A 56 -3.97 -11.86 -27.64
CA LEU A 56 -2.51 -11.96 -27.46
C LEU A 56 -2.16 -13.05 -26.44
N SER A 57 -1.52 -14.11 -26.93
CA SER A 57 -1.06 -15.22 -26.09
C SER A 57 0.20 -14.86 -25.30
N ASP A 58 0.47 -15.61 -24.23
CA ASP A 58 1.66 -15.42 -23.40
C ASP A 58 2.96 -15.54 -24.23
N ASP A 59 3.05 -16.55 -25.10
CA ASP A 59 4.23 -16.76 -25.96
C ASP A 59 4.44 -15.60 -26.95
N ALA A 60 3.36 -15.10 -27.55
CA ALA A 60 3.44 -13.98 -28.48
C ALA A 60 3.82 -12.67 -27.77
N ALA A 61 3.30 -12.44 -26.56
CA ALA A 61 3.66 -11.27 -25.75
C ALA A 61 5.13 -11.30 -25.31
N LEU A 62 5.67 -12.48 -24.99
CA LEU A 62 7.06 -12.66 -24.56
C LEU A 62 8.09 -12.32 -25.63
N VAL A 63 7.76 -12.54 -26.91
CA VAL A 63 8.64 -12.22 -28.04
C VAL A 63 8.37 -10.84 -28.66
N ALA A 64 7.27 -10.17 -28.26
CA ALA A 64 6.94 -8.84 -28.75
C ALA A 64 7.94 -7.78 -28.23
N SER A 65 8.40 -6.90 -29.12
CA SER A 65 9.22 -5.75 -28.74
C SER A 65 8.43 -4.68 -27.96
N GLY A 66 7.10 -4.70 -28.08
CA GLY A 66 6.22 -3.65 -27.53
C GLY A 66 6.37 -2.29 -28.23
N ALA A 67 7.07 -2.20 -29.36
CA ALA A 67 7.32 -0.92 -30.04
C ALA A 67 6.03 -0.26 -30.55
N ALA A 68 5.06 -1.07 -31.01
CA ALA A 68 3.75 -0.61 -31.46
C ALA A 68 2.73 -0.42 -30.32
N TRP A 69 3.10 -0.73 -29.08
CA TRP A 69 2.22 -0.58 -27.92
C TRP A 69 2.23 0.87 -27.43
N GLN A 70 1.14 1.30 -26.82
CA GLN A 70 0.99 2.65 -26.28
C GLN A 70 2.00 2.89 -25.16
N THR A 71 2.69 4.03 -25.17
CA THR A 71 3.48 4.45 -24.00
C THR A 71 2.55 4.98 -22.92
N VAL A 72 2.66 4.45 -21.71
CA VAL A 72 1.88 4.87 -20.53
C VAL A 72 2.80 5.04 -19.30
N SER A 73 2.28 5.73 -18.29
CA SER A 73 2.91 5.86 -16.98
C SER A 73 1.98 5.31 -15.92
N LEU A 74 2.55 4.76 -14.84
CA LEU A 74 1.80 4.29 -13.69
C LEU A 74 1.54 5.43 -12.70
N PRO A 75 0.40 5.40 -11.99
CA PRO A 75 -0.68 4.41 -12.10
C PRO A 75 -1.42 4.49 -13.45
N HIS A 76 -1.82 3.34 -14.01
CA HIS A 76 -2.52 3.24 -15.29
C HIS A 76 -3.70 2.28 -15.25
N THR A 77 -4.84 2.72 -15.77
CA THR A 77 -5.99 1.87 -16.10
C THR A 77 -6.46 2.14 -17.51
N TRP A 78 -6.90 1.10 -18.22
CA TRP A 78 -7.60 1.26 -19.50
C TRP A 78 -9.06 1.67 -19.35
N ASN A 79 -9.56 1.75 -18.11
CA ASN A 79 -10.97 2.03 -17.81
C ASN A 79 -11.26 3.46 -17.36
N GLY A 80 -10.32 4.40 -17.52
CA GLY A 80 -10.50 5.79 -17.10
C GLY A 80 -11.64 6.48 -17.85
N SER A 81 -11.73 6.31 -19.17
CA SER A 81 -12.74 6.97 -20.00
C SER A 81 -14.03 6.16 -20.16
N ASP A 82 -13.94 4.82 -20.17
CA ASP A 82 -15.07 3.94 -20.46
C ASP A 82 -15.74 3.35 -19.22
N ALA A 83 -15.19 3.54 -18.01
CA ALA A 83 -15.77 3.14 -16.72
C ALA A 83 -15.87 4.28 -15.67
N ALA A 84 -15.23 5.42 -15.89
CA ALA A 84 -15.18 6.51 -14.91
C ALA A 84 -15.51 7.90 -15.51
N SER A 85 -16.37 7.95 -16.52
CA SER A 85 -16.81 9.20 -17.15
C SER A 85 -18.31 9.45 -17.00
N THR A 86 -18.72 10.72 -17.09
CA THR A 86 -20.15 11.10 -17.00
C THR A 86 -20.97 10.64 -18.21
N ALA A 87 -20.32 10.31 -19.33
CA ALA A 87 -20.95 9.77 -20.54
C ALA A 87 -21.65 8.40 -20.30
N GLN A 88 -21.41 7.79 -19.15
CA GLN A 88 -21.80 6.42 -18.82
C GLN A 88 -23.07 6.31 -17.97
N THR A 89 -23.70 7.43 -17.66
CA THR A 89 -24.82 7.58 -16.70
C THR A 89 -26.20 7.30 -17.30
N THR A 90 -26.27 6.71 -18.50
CA THR A 90 -27.53 6.46 -19.22
C THR A 90 -27.79 4.96 -19.44
N PRO A 91 -29.06 4.49 -19.49
CA PRO A 91 -29.39 3.09 -19.78
C PRO A 91 -28.89 2.56 -21.14
N ALA A 92 -28.49 3.46 -22.05
CA ALA A 92 -27.91 3.13 -23.35
C ALA A 92 -26.37 3.12 -23.35
N SER A 93 -25.73 3.30 -22.18
CA SER A 93 -24.27 3.27 -22.09
C SER A 93 -23.73 1.91 -22.51
N LYS A 94 -22.63 1.92 -23.28
CA LYS A 94 -21.91 0.68 -23.60
C LYS A 94 -21.31 0.14 -22.31
N GLN A 95 -21.32 -1.19 -22.17
CA GLN A 95 -20.56 -1.84 -21.11
C GLN A 95 -19.08 -1.48 -21.26
N TYR A 96 -18.45 -1.12 -20.14
CA TYR A 96 -17.02 -0.84 -20.11
C TYR A 96 -16.22 -2.11 -20.42
N LYS A 97 -15.03 -1.95 -21.00
CA LYS A 97 -14.23 -3.06 -21.49
C LYS A 97 -13.55 -3.79 -20.33
N ARG A 98 -13.83 -5.09 -20.24
CA ARG A 98 -13.16 -6.05 -19.36
C ARG A 98 -12.41 -7.08 -20.20
N GLY A 99 -11.24 -7.50 -19.75
CA GLY A 99 -10.36 -8.38 -20.51
C GLY A 99 -8.91 -8.35 -20.00
N ARG A 100 -7.99 -8.60 -20.92
CA ARG A 100 -6.55 -8.74 -20.69
C ARG A 100 -5.79 -7.51 -21.18
N GLY A 101 -4.91 -7.01 -20.32
CA GLY A 101 -3.96 -5.95 -20.63
C GLY A 101 -2.54 -6.42 -20.42
N TRP A 102 -1.66 -6.05 -21.33
CA TRP A 102 -0.24 -6.38 -21.31
C TRP A 102 0.59 -5.13 -21.12
N TYR A 103 1.48 -5.17 -20.15
CA TYR A 103 2.41 -4.10 -19.79
C TYR A 103 3.84 -4.61 -19.94
N ARG A 104 4.68 -3.86 -20.64
CA ARG A 104 6.10 -4.16 -20.84
C ARG A 104 6.96 -2.97 -20.44
N LEU A 105 7.96 -3.20 -19.61
CA LEU A 105 8.94 -2.19 -19.19
C LEU A 105 10.35 -2.69 -19.46
N GLU A 106 11.15 -1.84 -20.09
CA GLU A 106 12.61 -1.99 -20.09
C GLU A 106 13.22 -1.06 -19.05
N PHE A 107 14.03 -1.61 -18.17
CA PHE A 107 14.70 -0.85 -17.11
C PHE A 107 16.12 -1.35 -16.89
N ASP A 108 17.00 -0.45 -16.47
CA ASP A 108 18.35 -0.81 -16.06
C ASP A 108 18.33 -1.36 -14.63
N LYS A 109 19.18 -2.34 -14.35
CA LYS A 109 19.36 -2.84 -12.99
C LYS A 109 19.88 -1.70 -12.09
N PRO A 110 19.16 -1.33 -11.02
CA PRO A 110 19.65 -0.36 -10.06
C PRO A 110 20.93 -0.87 -9.38
N SER A 111 21.80 0.06 -8.98
CA SER A 111 23.07 -0.28 -8.35
C SER A 111 22.87 -0.99 -7.00
N GLY A 112 23.57 -2.11 -6.81
CA GLY A 112 23.72 -2.77 -5.51
C GLY A 112 22.60 -3.73 -5.11
N GLY A 113 22.63 -4.11 -3.84
CA GLY A 113 21.66 -5.04 -3.21
C GLY A 113 22.14 -6.49 -3.17
N ALA A 114 22.27 -7.03 -1.96
CA ALA A 114 22.40 -8.46 -1.72
C ALA A 114 21.08 -9.20 -1.93
N THR A 115 19.94 -8.54 -1.69
CA THR A 115 18.61 -9.04 -2.09
C THR A 115 17.86 -7.99 -2.91
N GLN A 116 17.01 -8.44 -3.83
CA GLN A 116 16.25 -7.61 -4.76
C GLN A 116 14.83 -8.17 -4.93
N TRP A 117 13.82 -7.32 -4.78
CA TRP A 117 12.41 -7.71 -4.86
C TRP A 117 11.62 -6.75 -5.74
N LEU A 118 10.82 -7.27 -6.67
CA LEU A 118 9.81 -6.48 -7.37
C LEU A 118 8.57 -6.38 -6.49
N GLN A 119 8.09 -5.16 -6.25
CA GLN A 119 6.84 -4.88 -5.53
C GLN A 119 5.82 -4.26 -6.48
N PHE A 120 4.58 -4.74 -6.39
CA PHE A 120 3.40 -4.19 -7.01
C PHE A 120 2.44 -3.77 -5.90
N ASP A 121 2.00 -2.52 -5.87
CA ASP A 121 1.10 -2.00 -4.81
C ASP A 121 -0.38 -2.33 -5.07
N GLY A 122 -0.69 -2.80 -6.28
CA GLY A 122 -2.00 -3.30 -6.71
C GLY A 122 -2.04 -3.52 -8.23
N ALA A 123 -2.70 -4.60 -8.65
CA ALA A 123 -2.88 -4.94 -10.06
C ALA A 123 -4.23 -5.62 -10.25
N SER A 124 -5.06 -5.10 -11.16
CA SER A 124 -6.47 -5.49 -11.26
C SER A 124 -6.74 -6.52 -12.37
N ILE A 125 -7.38 -7.67 -12.12
CA ILE A 125 -7.65 -8.31 -10.80
C ILE A 125 -6.77 -9.53 -10.54
N VAL A 126 -6.26 -10.15 -11.61
CA VAL A 126 -5.21 -11.16 -11.58
C VAL A 126 -4.02 -10.66 -12.37
N ALA A 127 -2.82 -10.83 -11.83
CA ALA A 127 -1.58 -10.43 -12.48
C ALA A 127 -0.65 -11.63 -12.66
N ASP A 128 -0.22 -11.91 -13.89
CA ASP A 128 0.91 -12.79 -14.19
C ASP A 128 2.14 -11.92 -14.51
N VAL A 129 3.30 -12.29 -13.96
CA VAL A 129 4.52 -11.49 -14.08
C VAL A 129 5.68 -12.33 -14.61
N TRP A 130 6.42 -11.77 -15.58
CA TRP A 130 7.63 -12.33 -16.13
C TRP A 130 8.78 -11.32 -16.08
N LEU A 131 9.98 -11.81 -15.78
CA LEU A 131 11.22 -11.04 -15.83
C LEU A 131 12.19 -11.75 -16.77
N ASN A 132 12.69 -11.03 -17.77
CA ASN A 132 13.66 -11.52 -18.75
C ASN A 132 13.20 -12.85 -19.40
N GLY A 133 11.93 -12.91 -19.79
CA GLY A 133 11.30 -14.07 -20.42
C GLY A 133 10.88 -15.20 -19.46
N LYS A 134 11.22 -15.12 -18.17
CA LYS A 134 10.91 -16.17 -17.18
C LYS A 134 9.75 -15.75 -16.29
N LYS A 135 8.75 -16.62 -16.15
CA LYS A 135 7.60 -16.38 -15.26
C LYS A 135 8.06 -16.34 -13.81
N LEU A 136 7.75 -15.26 -13.10
CA LEU A 136 8.00 -15.09 -11.67
C LEU A 136 6.86 -15.67 -10.84
N GLY A 137 5.61 -15.49 -11.28
CA GLY A 137 4.45 -16.03 -10.61
C GLY A 137 3.15 -15.30 -10.99
N GLN A 138 2.14 -15.47 -10.14
CA GLN A 138 0.81 -14.91 -10.30
C GLN A 138 0.30 -14.36 -8.96
N HIS A 139 -0.42 -13.24 -8.99
CA HIS A 139 -1.19 -12.73 -7.86
C HIS A 139 -2.69 -12.66 -8.20
N LYS A 140 -3.54 -13.00 -7.23
CA LYS A 140 -5.01 -13.08 -7.37
C LYS A 140 -5.68 -12.21 -6.31
N GLY A 141 -6.07 -11.00 -6.70
CA GLY A 141 -6.69 -10.01 -5.83
C GLY A 141 -6.30 -8.61 -6.29
N ALA A 142 -7.28 -7.74 -6.52
CA ALA A 142 -6.99 -6.46 -7.18
C ALA A 142 -6.27 -5.45 -6.27
N PHE A 143 -6.44 -5.54 -4.95
CA PHE A 143 -6.34 -4.40 -4.03
C PHE A 143 -5.19 -4.45 -3.03
N THR A 144 -4.45 -5.55 -3.01
CA THR A 144 -3.36 -5.79 -2.06
C THR A 144 -2.03 -5.83 -2.78
N ALA A 145 -0.98 -5.40 -2.09
CA ALA A 145 0.37 -5.43 -2.63
C ALA A 145 0.91 -6.87 -2.70
N PHE A 146 1.80 -7.14 -3.63
CA PHE A 146 2.53 -8.41 -3.72
C PHE A 146 3.96 -8.21 -4.18
N ARG A 147 4.81 -9.20 -3.89
CA ARG A 147 6.24 -9.14 -4.26
C ARG A 147 6.75 -10.44 -4.85
N PHE A 148 7.77 -10.32 -5.70
CA PHE A 148 8.56 -11.43 -6.21
C PHE A 148 10.04 -11.22 -5.91
N ASP A 149 10.70 -12.25 -5.38
CA ASP A 149 12.15 -12.28 -5.24
C ASP A 149 12.81 -12.36 -6.62
N VAL A 150 13.62 -11.36 -6.94
CA VAL A 150 14.39 -11.26 -8.18
C VAL A 150 15.89 -11.24 -7.94
N THR A 151 16.32 -11.60 -6.71
CA THR A 151 17.72 -11.73 -6.33
C THR A 151 18.45 -12.66 -7.30
N GLY A 152 19.50 -12.14 -7.93
CA GLY A 152 20.29 -12.87 -8.93
C GLY A 152 19.59 -13.14 -10.27
N LYS A 153 18.37 -12.63 -10.49
CA LYS A 153 17.62 -12.79 -11.76
C LYS A 153 17.71 -11.58 -12.70
N LEU A 154 18.22 -10.45 -12.19
CA LEU A 154 18.43 -9.23 -12.96
C LEU A 154 19.73 -9.28 -13.78
N LEU A 155 19.63 -8.97 -15.07
CA LEU A 155 20.74 -8.78 -15.99
C LEU A 155 21.51 -7.50 -15.64
N ALA A 156 22.81 -7.46 -15.96
CA ALA A 156 23.64 -6.27 -15.75
C ALA A 156 23.24 -5.09 -16.67
N GLY A 157 22.71 -5.37 -17.86
CA GLY A 157 22.17 -4.38 -18.77
C GLY A 157 20.65 -4.20 -18.63
N LYS A 158 19.97 -4.06 -19.75
CA LYS A 158 18.51 -3.92 -19.82
C LYS A 158 17.83 -5.19 -19.31
N ASN A 159 16.87 -4.99 -18.42
CA ASN A 159 15.92 -5.99 -17.95
C ASN A 159 14.56 -5.72 -18.58
N VAL A 160 13.83 -6.78 -18.90
CA VAL A 160 12.47 -6.69 -19.45
C VAL A 160 11.50 -7.27 -18.42
N LEU A 161 10.61 -6.42 -17.92
CA LEU A 161 9.47 -6.81 -17.11
C LEU A 161 8.23 -6.85 -18.00
N LEU A 162 7.58 -8.01 -18.06
CA LEU A 162 6.29 -8.20 -18.75
C LEU A 162 5.25 -8.57 -17.71
N VAL A 163 4.09 -7.92 -17.76
CA VAL A 163 2.98 -8.11 -16.83
C VAL A 163 1.69 -8.23 -17.61
N LYS A 164 0.95 -9.31 -17.37
CA LYS A 164 -0.42 -9.47 -17.86
C LYS A 164 -1.35 -9.22 -16.69
N THR A 165 -2.29 -8.29 -16.85
CA THR A 165 -3.40 -8.08 -15.91
C THR A 165 -4.71 -8.51 -16.57
N ASP A 166 -5.55 -9.24 -15.85
CA ASP A 166 -6.86 -9.72 -16.34
C ASP A 166 -7.96 -9.26 -15.39
N ASN A 167 -8.90 -8.45 -15.88
CA ASN A 167 -10.10 -8.03 -15.15
C ASN A 167 -11.41 -8.61 -15.73
N SER A 168 -11.33 -9.65 -16.56
CA SER A 168 -12.48 -10.31 -17.19
C SER A 168 -13.55 -10.68 -16.17
N ALA A 169 -14.82 -10.50 -16.51
CA ALA A 169 -15.92 -11.00 -15.67
C ALA A 169 -15.90 -12.54 -15.70
N PRO A 170 -15.89 -13.22 -14.53
CA PRO A 170 -15.97 -14.67 -14.52
C PRO A 170 -17.35 -15.11 -15.02
N THR A 171 -17.34 -16.02 -15.99
CA THR A 171 -18.50 -16.71 -16.54
C THR A 171 -18.72 -18.07 -15.87
N THR A 172 -17.65 -18.67 -15.33
CA THR A 172 -17.69 -19.94 -14.60
C THR A 172 -16.97 -19.82 -13.26
N GLY A 173 -17.31 -20.69 -12.29
CA GLY A 173 -16.61 -20.77 -11.01
C GLY A 173 -15.17 -21.28 -11.09
N SER A 174 -14.73 -21.76 -12.27
CA SER A 174 -13.35 -22.18 -12.54
C SER A 174 -12.51 -21.12 -13.24
N ASP A 175 -13.11 -20.01 -13.65
CA ASP A 175 -12.38 -18.94 -14.34
C ASP A 175 -11.31 -18.35 -13.44
N LEU A 176 -10.23 -17.88 -14.06
CA LEU A 176 -9.10 -17.31 -13.33
C LEU A 176 -9.50 -16.14 -12.44
N THR A 177 -10.46 -15.34 -12.92
CA THR A 177 -11.01 -14.15 -12.28
C THR A 177 -12.23 -14.46 -11.39
N ALA A 178 -12.56 -15.74 -11.16
CA ALA A 178 -13.60 -16.17 -10.23
C ALA A 178 -13.12 -16.04 -8.76
N ILE A 179 -12.75 -14.82 -8.38
CA ILE A 179 -12.28 -14.40 -7.06
C ILE A 179 -13.04 -13.14 -6.65
N ALA A 180 -13.06 -12.83 -5.36
CA ALA A 180 -13.77 -11.65 -4.88
C ALA A 180 -13.09 -10.34 -5.35
N PRO A 181 -13.86 -9.33 -5.78
CA PRO A 181 -15.32 -9.29 -5.89
C PRO A 181 -15.83 -9.94 -7.19
N LEU A 182 -16.95 -10.68 -7.09
CA LEU A 182 -17.63 -11.26 -8.25
C LEU A 182 -18.63 -10.28 -8.88
N SER A 183 -19.18 -9.39 -8.07
CA SER A 183 -20.14 -8.35 -8.42
C SER A 183 -20.08 -7.25 -7.35
N GLY A 184 -20.74 -6.13 -7.62
CA GLY A 184 -20.82 -4.98 -6.75
C GLY A 184 -21.30 -3.76 -7.53
N ASP A 185 -21.81 -2.75 -6.83
CA ASP A 185 -22.23 -1.48 -7.44
C ASP A 185 -21.02 -0.54 -7.62
N PHE A 186 -19.99 -1.04 -8.31
CA PHE A 186 -18.78 -0.30 -8.69
C PHE A 186 -18.12 -0.95 -9.90
N ASN A 187 -17.40 -0.15 -10.68
CA ASN A 187 -16.72 -0.64 -11.87
C ASN A 187 -15.37 -1.29 -11.51
N MET A 188 -15.08 -2.43 -12.15
CA MET A 188 -13.81 -3.15 -12.02
C MET A 188 -12.74 -2.56 -12.95
N SER A 189 -12.09 -1.46 -12.57
CA SER A 189 -11.02 -0.87 -13.39
C SER A 189 -9.83 -1.81 -13.52
N GLY A 190 -9.45 -2.18 -14.74
CA GLY A 190 -8.33 -3.08 -15.01
C GLY A 190 -6.98 -2.38 -15.12
N GLY A 191 -5.89 -3.12 -14.87
CA GLY A 191 -4.53 -2.64 -15.11
C GLY A 191 -3.63 -2.53 -13.88
N LEU A 192 -2.43 -1.97 -14.11
CA LEU A 192 -1.46 -1.59 -13.08
C LEU A 192 -1.81 -0.20 -12.52
N TYR A 193 -2.88 -0.15 -11.74
CA TYR A 193 -3.46 1.10 -11.24
C TYR A 193 -2.80 1.64 -9.96
N ARG A 194 -1.74 0.99 -9.47
CA ARG A 194 -0.87 1.46 -8.38
C ARG A 194 0.59 1.27 -8.76
N ASP A 195 1.48 1.77 -7.89
CA ASP A 195 2.91 1.82 -8.12
C ASP A 195 3.55 0.43 -8.27
N VAL A 196 4.61 0.40 -9.07
CA VAL A 196 5.55 -0.72 -9.17
C VAL A 196 6.93 -0.22 -8.78
N SER A 197 7.68 -1.01 -8.01
CA SER A 197 9.02 -0.63 -7.56
C SER A 197 9.96 -1.83 -7.46
N LEU A 198 11.27 -1.56 -7.49
CA LEU A 198 12.31 -2.51 -7.11
C LEU A 198 12.86 -2.14 -5.73
N ILE A 199 12.75 -3.05 -4.78
CA ILE A 199 13.31 -2.92 -3.44
C ILE A 199 14.65 -3.66 -3.40
N ALA A 200 15.70 -3.03 -2.88
CA ALA A 200 16.98 -3.67 -2.66
C ALA A 200 17.47 -3.50 -1.22
N THR A 201 18.00 -4.59 -0.64
CA THR A 201 18.68 -4.56 0.67
C THR A 201 20.17 -4.85 0.47
N PRO A 202 21.09 -4.11 1.11
CA PRO A 202 22.52 -4.25 0.91
C PRO A 202 23.09 -5.52 1.55
N HIS A 203 22.32 -6.16 2.45
CA HIS A 203 22.69 -7.40 3.13
C HIS A 203 21.63 -8.48 2.94
N ALA A 204 22.10 -9.73 2.96
CA ALA A 204 21.25 -10.93 2.89
C ALA A 204 20.46 -11.17 4.19
N ALA A 205 20.88 -10.57 5.31
CA ALA A 205 20.05 -10.47 6.50
C ALA A 205 19.26 -9.15 6.44
N HIS A 206 17.93 -9.23 6.47
CA HIS A 206 17.04 -8.07 6.30
C HIS A 206 15.67 -8.32 6.95
N PHE A 207 14.83 -7.29 7.08
CA PHE A 207 13.42 -7.47 7.46
C PHE A 207 12.65 -8.16 6.34
N ALA A 208 11.73 -9.06 6.71
CA ALA A 208 11.04 -9.94 5.77
C ALA A 208 10.31 -9.15 4.66
N LEU A 209 10.69 -9.43 3.41
CA LEU A 209 10.04 -8.89 2.22
C LEU A 209 9.03 -9.88 1.61
N ASP A 210 9.11 -11.16 1.98
CA ASP A 210 8.23 -12.26 1.57
C ASP A 210 6.94 -12.37 2.40
N ASP A 211 6.72 -11.46 3.34
CA ASP A 211 5.58 -11.51 4.25
C ASP A 211 4.33 -10.80 3.70
N LEU A 212 3.72 -11.38 2.66
CA LEU A 212 2.45 -10.92 2.06
C LEU A 212 2.43 -9.41 1.75
N GLY A 213 3.52 -8.87 1.19
CA GLY A 213 3.62 -7.45 0.85
C GLY A 213 3.74 -6.48 2.04
N SER A 214 3.78 -6.98 3.29
CA SER A 214 3.92 -6.13 4.49
C SER A 214 5.32 -5.49 4.60
N SER A 215 5.50 -4.62 5.60
CA SER A 215 6.82 -4.09 5.95
C SER A 215 7.73 -5.09 6.68
N GLY A 216 7.17 -6.22 7.15
CA GLY A 216 7.81 -7.13 8.10
C GLY A 216 7.84 -6.60 9.55
N ILE A 217 7.30 -5.40 9.81
CA ILE A 217 7.24 -4.77 11.13
C ILE A 217 5.78 -4.61 11.56
N PHE A 218 5.46 -5.08 12.76
CA PHE A 218 4.12 -5.06 13.35
C PHE A 218 4.19 -4.41 14.73
N ALA A 219 3.64 -3.20 14.87
CA ALA A 219 3.64 -2.46 16.12
C ALA A 219 2.22 -2.18 16.61
N ARG A 220 1.95 -2.40 17.90
CA ARG A 220 0.64 -2.09 18.49
C ARG A 220 0.73 -1.63 19.94
N THR A 221 -0.19 -0.77 20.35
CA THR A 221 -0.46 -0.48 21.76
C THR A 221 -1.14 -1.68 22.40
N THR A 222 -0.54 -2.23 23.46
CA THR A 222 -1.08 -3.39 24.20
C THR A 222 -1.78 -2.99 25.47
N ALA A 223 -1.37 -1.89 26.10
CA ALA A 223 -1.99 -1.34 27.30
C ALA A 223 -1.67 0.15 27.46
N ILE A 224 -2.58 0.90 28.06
CA ILE A 224 -2.36 2.25 28.59
C ILE A 224 -2.86 2.25 30.03
N THR A 225 -1.95 2.30 31.00
CA THR A 225 -2.28 2.23 32.43
C THR A 225 -1.24 2.99 33.26
N GLY A 226 -1.65 3.60 34.37
CA GLY A 226 -0.72 4.26 35.31
C GLY A 226 0.16 5.35 34.67
N GLY A 227 -0.38 6.11 33.71
CA GLY A 227 0.37 7.14 32.98
C GLY A 227 1.45 6.60 32.05
N LYS A 228 1.37 5.33 31.63
CA LYS A 228 2.32 4.69 30.71
C LYS A 228 1.58 3.96 29.60
N ALA A 229 2.15 3.95 28.40
CA ALA A 229 1.73 3.07 27.31
C ALA A 229 2.74 1.94 27.08
N MET A 230 2.24 0.74 26.82
CA MET A 230 3.03 -0.42 26.43
C MET A 230 2.84 -0.64 24.93
N LEU A 231 3.93 -0.58 24.18
CA LEU A 231 3.96 -0.85 22.75
C LEU A 231 4.68 -2.18 22.51
N SER A 232 4.01 -3.12 21.86
CA SER A 232 4.63 -4.35 21.37
C SER A 232 5.06 -4.15 19.94
N VAL A 233 6.32 -4.45 19.64
CA VAL A 233 6.89 -4.39 18.29
C VAL A 233 7.42 -5.77 17.94
N ARG A 234 6.93 -6.32 16.83
CA ARG A 234 7.39 -7.58 16.26
C ARG A 234 8.05 -7.30 14.92
N ALA A 235 9.27 -7.78 14.75
CA ALA A 235 10.01 -7.70 13.49
C ALA A 235 10.24 -9.11 12.95
N LYS A 236 9.83 -9.36 11.72
CA LYS A 236 10.18 -10.57 10.98
C LYS A 236 11.47 -10.34 10.21
N LEU A 237 12.37 -11.32 10.27
CA LEU A 237 13.72 -11.24 9.74
C LEU A 237 13.98 -12.45 8.86
N ASN A 238 14.67 -12.21 7.74
CA ASN A 238 15.17 -13.25 6.85
C ASN A 238 16.70 -13.20 6.85
N ASN A 239 17.34 -14.36 6.71
CA ASN A 239 18.76 -14.47 6.38
C ASN A 239 18.88 -15.33 5.13
N ASP A 240 18.99 -14.70 3.97
CA ASP A 240 19.15 -15.37 2.69
C ASP A 240 20.62 -15.72 2.37
N ALA A 241 21.54 -15.54 3.34
CA ALA A 241 22.91 -16.00 3.21
C ALA A 241 23.02 -17.52 3.42
N ARG A 242 24.14 -18.09 2.94
CA ARG A 242 24.52 -19.49 3.16
C ARG A 242 25.20 -19.75 4.51
N GLN A 243 25.31 -18.73 5.35
CA GLN A 243 25.99 -18.81 6.63
C GLN A 243 25.11 -18.27 7.76
N ASP A 244 25.29 -18.83 8.95
CA ASP A 244 24.62 -18.37 10.15
C ASP A 244 25.05 -16.94 10.50
N GLY A 245 24.06 -16.14 10.90
CA GLY A 245 24.23 -14.74 11.26
C GLY A 245 23.85 -14.48 12.72
N LYS A 246 24.41 -13.40 13.27
CA LYS A 246 23.88 -12.76 14.47
C LYS A 246 23.70 -11.29 14.14
N VAL A 247 22.49 -10.81 14.36
CA VAL A 247 22.08 -9.42 14.12
C VAL A 247 21.48 -8.86 15.41
N SER A 248 21.30 -7.55 15.47
CA SER A 248 20.51 -6.91 16.52
C SER A 248 19.40 -6.06 15.92
N VAL A 249 18.20 -6.18 16.47
CA VAL A 249 17.06 -5.33 16.12
C VAL A 249 17.03 -4.19 17.12
N HIS A 250 17.20 -2.96 16.64
CA HIS A 250 17.17 -1.74 17.43
C HIS A 250 15.88 -0.98 17.14
N LEU A 251 15.17 -0.62 18.19
CA LEU A 251 13.96 0.20 18.16
C LEU A 251 14.30 1.59 18.70
N ALA A 252 13.88 2.62 17.99
CA ALA A 252 13.84 3.98 18.48
C ALA A 252 12.45 4.58 18.21
N LEU A 253 11.81 5.10 19.25
CA LEU A 253 10.56 5.85 19.12
C LEU A 253 10.89 7.33 19.22
N LEU A 254 10.58 8.08 18.18
CA LEU A 254 10.84 9.51 18.07
C LEU A 254 9.54 10.29 18.21
N ASP A 255 9.57 11.39 18.96
CA ASP A 255 8.49 12.37 18.98
C ASP A 255 8.43 13.21 17.69
N HIS A 256 7.45 14.10 17.59
CA HIS A 256 7.26 14.95 16.40
C HIS A 256 8.43 15.91 16.12
N ASN A 257 9.26 16.21 17.13
CA ASN A 257 10.48 17.03 16.98
C ASN A 257 11.70 16.18 16.60
N GLY A 258 11.52 14.86 16.41
CA GLY A 258 12.59 13.91 16.12
C GLY A 258 13.41 13.50 17.34
N LYS A 259 13.01 13.88 18.56
CA LYS A 259 13.70 13.47 19.78
C LYS A 259 13.31 12.04 20.13
N GLN A 260 14.31 11.20 20.41
CA GLN A 260 14.09 9.84 20.84
C GLN A 260 13.53 9.79 22.27
N VAL A 261 12.28 9.35 22.41
CA VAL A 261 11.58 9.24 23.70
C VAL A 261 11.68 7.85 24.33
N GLN A 262 11.89 6.82 23.52
CA GLN A 262 12.10 5.44 23.97
C GLN A 262 13.00 4.67 23.01
N ARG A 263 13.66 3.63 23.53
CA ARG A 263 14.46 2.69 22.75
C ARG A 263 14.46 1.29 23.35
N ALA A 264 14.67 0.28 22.51
CA ALA A 264 14.96 -1.09 22.92
C ALA A 264 15.90 -1.73 21.91
N GLN A 265 16.60 -2.79 22.33
CA GLN A 265 17.40 -3.58 21.41
C GLN A 265 17.38 -5.06 21.80
N LYS A 266 17.46 -5.93 20.80
CA LYS A 266 17.51 -7.38 21.01
C LYS A 266 18.46 -8.02 20.00
N SER A 267 19.43 -8.80 20.50
CA SER A 267 20.24 -9.66 19.64
C SER A 267 19.45 -10.89 19.22
N VAL A 268 19.60 -11.28 17.95
CA VAL A 268 18.92 -12.41 17.33
C VAL A 268 19.96 -13.24 16.57
N ALA A 269 20.04 -14.52 16.88
CA ALA A 269 20.76 -15.49 16.04
C ALA A 269 19.81 -15.96 14.94
N ILE A 270 20.28 -15.95 13.69
CA ILE A 270 19.49 -16.32 12.52
C ILE A 270 20.30 -17.29 11.67
N LYS A 271 19.83 -18.53 11.54
CA LYS A 271 20.54 -19.55 10.75
C LYS A 271 20.54 -19.18 9.26
N ALA A 272 21.47 -19.74 8.51
CA ALA A 272 21.47 -19.67 7.06
C ALA A 272 20.09 -20.09 6.50
N GLY A 273 19.50 -19.29 5.62
CA GLY A 273 18.18 -19.56 5.06
C GLY A 273 17.05 -19.61 6.09
N ALA A 274 17.18 -19.01 7.27
CA ALA A 274 16.11 -18.99 8.27
C ALA A 274 15.23 -17.74 8.17
N ARG A 275 13.98 -17.92 8.59
CA ARG A 275 12.99 -16.87 8.81
C ARG A 275 12.67 -16.88 10.30
N VAL A 276 12.85 -15.75 10.98
CA VAL A 276 12.68 -15.65 12.45
C VAL A 276 11.88 -14.42 12.82
N GLU A 277 11.26 -14.45 14.01
CA GLU A 277 10.55 -13.29 14.56
C GLU A 277 11.24 -12.79 15.83
N ALA A 278 11.42 -11.48 15.92
CA ALA A 278 11.96 -10.79 17.07
C ALA A 278 10.89 -9.88 17.69
N SER A 279 10.39 -10.26 18.86
CA SER A 279 9.48 -9.44 19.66
C SER A 279 10.23 -8.64 20.73
N GLN A 280 9.86 -7.37 20.86
CA GLN A 280 10.34 -6.41 21.86
C GLN A 280 9.17 -5.55 22.37
N GLN A 281 9.38 -4.87 23.50
CA GLN A 281 8.41 -3.96 24.09
C GLN A 281 9.06 -2.61 24.38
N LEU A 282 8.33 -1.53 24.12
CA LEU A 282 8.65 -0.18 24.56
C LEU A 282 7.64 0.26 25.62
N VAL A 283 8.12 0.87 26.70
CA VAL A 283 7.28 1.45 27.75
C VAL A 283 7.41 2.97 27.67
N VAL A 284 6.38 3.64 27.19
CA VAL A 284 6.36 5.09 26.98
C VAL A 284 5.74 5.76 28.20
N PRO A 285 6.51 6.47 29.05
CA PRO A 285 5.95 7.24 30.15
C PRO A 285 5.27 8.50 29.63
N GLN A 286 4.15 8.87 30.24
CA GLN A 286 3.33 10.04 29.89
C GLN A 286 3.17 10.19 28.37
N PRO A 287 2.62 9.16 27.70
CA PRO A 287 2.54 9.14 26.24
C PRO A 287 1.61 10.26 25.76
N HIS A 288 2.01 10.92 24.67
CA HIS A 288 1.13 11.77 23.89
C HIS A 288 0.23 10.85 23.07
N LEU A 289 -1.05 10.78 23.43
CA LEU A 289 -2.00 9.88 22.79
C LEU A 289 -2.46 10.42 21.44
N TRP A 290 -2.70 9.54 20.49
CA TRP A 290 -3.46 9.89 19.29
C TRP A 290 -4.94 9.99 19.68
N GLN A 291 -5.54 11.17 19.56
CA GLN A 291 -6.90 11.51 19.98
C GLN A 291 -7.84 11.75 18.79
N GLY A 292 -7.55 11.18 17.63
CA GLY A 292 -8.35 11.37 16.42
C GLY A 292 -8.30 12.81 15.94
N MET A 293 -9.46 13.35 15.58
CA MET A 293 -9.57 14.71 15.02
C MET A 293 -9.11 15.81 15.99
N ASP A 294 -9.20 15.58 17.31
CA ASP A 294 -8.80 16.55 18.34
C ASP A 294 -7.28 16.76 18.36
N ASP A 295 -6.52 15.67 18.21
CA ASP A 295 -5.05 15.66 18.27
C ASP A 295 -4.49 14.38 17.64
N PRO A 296 -4.26 14.35 16.32
CA PRO A 296 -3.81 13.16 15.59
C PRO A 296 -2.31 12.90 15.77
N TYR A 297 -1.83 12.86 17.01
CA TYR A 297 -0.42 12.75 17.33
C TYR A 297 0.20 11.42 16.87
N LEU A 298 1.28 11.49 16.10
CA LEU A 298 2.02 10.34 15.61
C LEU A 298 3.48 10.41 16.06
N TYR A 299 3.96 9.31 16.64
CA TYR A 299 5.39 9.07 16.81
C TYR A 299 5.97 8.45 15.54
N LYS A 300 7.29 8.58 15.35
CA LYS A 300 8.02 7.78 14.36
C LYS A 300 8.70 6.59 15.04
N LEU A 301 8.29 5.38 14.68
CA LEU A 301 8.98 4.15 15.07
C LEU A 301 10.04 3.82 14.02
N VAL A 302 11.30 3.97 14.41
CA VAL A 302 12.47 3.58 13.61
C VAL A 302 12.93 2.20 14.06
N VAL A 303 12.94 1.25 13.12
CA VAL A 303 13.40 -0.12 13.34
C VAL A 303 14.63 -0.37 12.48
N GLU A 304 15.77 -0.58 13.12
CA GLU A 304 17.06 -0.82 12.46
C GLU A 304 17.51 -2.25 12.72
N LEU A 305 17.95 -2.93 11.66
CA LEU A 305 18.69 -4.17 11.76
C LEU A 305 20.17 -3.84 11.70
N ARG A 306 20.95 -4.26 12.69
CA ARG A 306 22.38 -4.02 12.75
C ARG A 306 23.18 -5.32 12.75
N ASP A 307 24.34 -5.30 12.12
CA ASP A 307 25.27 -6.42 12.11
C ASP A 307 26.09 -6.52 13.42
N LYS A 308 27.05 -7.46 13.47
CA LYS A 308 27.92 -7.64 14.64
C LYS A 308 28.86 -6.46 14.90
N ALA A 309 29.18 -5.66 13.86
CA ALA A 309 30.01 -4.47 13.98
C ALA A 309 29.19 -3.24 14.42
N GLY A 310 27.86 -3.38 14.53
CA GLY A 310 26.96 -2.29 14.90
C GLY A 310 26.55 -1.40 13.74
N VAL A 311 26.85 -1.80 12.49
CA VAL A 311 26.46 -1.09 11.27
C VAL A 311 25.01 -1.40 10.95
N THR A 312 24.21 -0.39 10.62
CA THR A 312 22.83 -0.59 10.15
C THR A 312 22.84 -1.19 8.75
N ILE A 313 22.22 -2.37 8.62
CA ILE A 313 22.20 -3.19 7.39
C ILE A 313 20.81 -3.28 6.75
N ASP A 314 19.76 -2.87 7.48
CA ASP A 314 18.42 -2.64 6.96
C ASP A 314 17.66 -1.70 7.92
N LYS A 315 16.65 -0.99 7.39
CA LYS A 315 15.87 -0.01 8.16
C LYS A 315 14.44 0.08 7.64
N VAL A 316 13.49 0.08 8.57
CA VAL A 316 12.08 0.37 8.31
C VAL A 316 11.62 1.48 9.27
N VAL A 317 10.86 2.44 8.74
CA VAL A 317 10.25 3.52 9.53
C VAL A 317 8.74 3.45 9.33
N GLN A 318 7.99 3.53 10.43
CA GLN A 318 6.53 3.58 10.43
C GLN A 318 6.08 4.67 11.40
N ASP A 319 5.01 5.39 11.04
CA ASP A 319 4.32 6.27 12.00
C ASP A 319 3.44 5.41 12.93
N ILE A 320 3.31 5.80 14.20
CA ILE A 320 2.47 5.10 15.17
C ILE A 320 1.73 6.07 16.09
N GLY A 321 0.40 5.97 16.09
CA GLY A 321 -0.46 6.61 17.09
C GLY A 321 -0.64 5.70 18.29
N ILE A 322 -0.35 6.20 19.50
CA ILE A 322 -0.61 5.46 20.74
C ILE A 322 -2.06 5.71 21.14
N ARG A 323 -2.88 4.66 21.13
CA ARG A 323 -4.32 4.77 21.44
C ARG A 323 -4.93 3.46 21.93
N GLN A 324 -6.08 3.59 22.61
CA GLN A 324 -7.00 2.50 22.90
C GLN A 324 -8.37 2.80 22.29
N MET A 325 -8.96 1.78 21.67
CA MET A 325 -10.29 1.83 21.10
C MET A 325 -11.16 0.79 21.77
N ARG A 326 -12.41 1.13 22.08
CA ARG A 326 -13.37 0.22 22.70
C ARG A 326 -14.76 0.49 22.14
N PHE A 327 -15.45 -0.56 21.73
CA PHE A 327 -16.87 -0.52 21.41
C PHE A 327 -17.66 -1.06 22.60
N ASP A 328 -18.75 -0.38 22.90
CA ASP A 328 -19.72 -0.73 23.92
C ASP A 328 -21.09 -0.79 23.23
N ALA A 329 -21.84 -1.88 23.42
CA ALA A 329 -23.11 -2.08 22.72
C ALA A 329 -24.16 -1.03 23.09
N ASP A 330 -24.13 -0.54 24.34
CA ASP A 330 -25.13 0.41 24.84
C ASP A 330 -24.65 1.87 24.74
N LYS A 331 -23.34 2.09 24.86
CA LYS A 331 -22.75 3.43 24.94
C LYS A 331 -22.04 3.89 23.67
N GLY A 332 -21.75 3.00 22.72
CA GLY A 332 -21.08 3.33 21.48
C GLY A 332 -19.54 3.26 21.55
N PHE A 333 -18.88 4.11 20.77
CA PHE A 333 -17.41 4.07 20.58
C PHE A 333 -16.66 4.96 21.57
N PHE A 334 -15.57 4.43 22.11
CA PHE A 334 -14.66 5.14 22.99
C PHE A 334 -13.25 5.17 22.41
N LEU A 335 -12.67 6.38 22.35
CA LEU A 335 -11.27 6.61 22.05
C LEU A 335 -10.56 7.08 23.32
N ASN A 336 -9.56 6.33 23.78
CA ASN A 336 -8.80 6.64 24.99
C ASN A 336 -9.68 6.91 26.24
N GLY A 337 -10.80 6.19 26.34
CA GLY A 337 -11.75 6.33 27.45
C GLY A 337 -12.77 7.47 27.31
N LYS A 338 -12.62 8.36 26.32
CA LYS A 338 -13.61 9.39 25.96
C LYS A 338 -14.66 8.80 25.03
N LEU A 339 -15.94 9.06 25.30
CA LEU A 339 -17.04 8.75 24.39
C LEU A 339 -16.90 9.61 23.13
N THR A 340 -16.76 8.97 21.97
CA THR A 340 -16.51 9.63 20.69
C THR A 340 -17.46 9.04 19.65
N PRO A 341 -18.68 9.60 19.46
CA PRO A 341 -19.57 9.15 18.40
C PRO A 341 -18.89 9.20 17.04
N LEU A 342 -19.00 8.12 16.26
CA LEU A 342 -18.40 8.01 14.94
C LEU A 342 -19.38 8.56 13.89
N HIS A 343 -19.07 9.71 13.32
CA HIS A 343 -19.83 10.36 12.25
C HIS A 343 -18.95 10.41 11.01
N GLY A 344 -19.37 9.76 9.93
CA GLY A 344 -18.50 9.61 8.78
C GLY A 344 -19.17 9.21 7.50
N VAL A 345 -18.32 8.86 6.53
CA VAL A 345 -18.68 8.56 5.15
C VAL A 345 -17.98 7.29 4.68
N SER A 346 -18.47 6.73 3.58
CA SER A 346 -17.70 5.72 2.82
C SER A 346 -16.91 6.41 1.71
N LEU A 347 -15.78 5.83 1.32
CA LEU A 347 -14.92 6.33 0.25
C LEU A 347 -14.58 5.18 -0.71
N HIS A 348 -14.89 5.35 -1.99
CA HIS A 348 -14.33 4.54 -3.10
C HIS A 348 -12.98 5.12 -3.57
N GLN A 349 -12.21 4.37 -4.37
CA GLN A 349 -10.86 4.78 -4.81
C GLN A 349 -10.79 5.34 -6.25
N ASP A 350 -11.92 5.69 -6.85
CA ASP A 350 -11.98 6.23 -8.21
C ASP A 350 -12.08 7.76 -8.25
N TYR A 351 -11.68 8.30 -9.40
CA TYR A 351 -11.82 9.72 -9.71
C TYR A 351 -12.27 9.86 -11.17
N ILE A 352 -13.00 10.94 -11.47
CA ILE A 352 -13.53 11.19 -12.82
C ILE A 352 -12.40 11.15 -13.86
N ASP A 353 -12.65 10.42 -14.94
CA ASP A 353 -11.76 10.15 -16.07
C ASP A 353 -10.45 9.40 -15.73
N LYS A 354 -10.26 8.97 -14.47
CA LYS A 354 -9.07 8.24 -14.00
C LYS A 354 -9.37 6.81 -13.55
N GLY A 355 -10.63 6.50 -13.24
CA GLY A 355 -10.98 5.24 -12.57
C GLY A 355 -10.10 5.05 -11.34
N TRP A 356 -9.61 3.83 -11.09
CA TRP A 356 -8.73 3.56 -9.95
C TRP A 356 -7.28 4.10 -10.10
N ALA A 357 -6.89 4.64 -11.26
CA ALA A 357 -5.52 5.13 -11.49
C ALA A 357 -5.31 6.55 -10.93
N ILE A 358 -5.47 6.70 -9.62
CA ILE A 358 -5.37 7.98 -8.91
C ILE A 358 -4.00 8.16 -8.24
N GLY A 359 -3.53 9.40 -8.13
CA GLY A 359 -2.30 9.76 -7.45
C GLY A 359 -2.53 10.30 -6.04
N LYS A 360 -1.45 10.73 -5.38
CA LYS A 360 -1.50 11.31 -4.04
C LYS A 360 -2.36 12.58 -3.99
N ALA A 361 -2.36 13.39 -5.05
CA ALA A 361 -3.12 14.63 -5.11
C ALA A 361 -4.64 14.39 -4.99
N GLU A 362 -5.19 13.40 -5.70
CA GLU A 362 -6.62 13.07 -5.60
C GLU A 362 -6.99 12.47 -4.23
N ILE A 363 -6.07 11.70 -3.64
CA ILE A 363 -6.24 11.16 -2.28
C ILE A 363 -6.22 12.30 -1.25
N ASP A 364 -5.28 13.24 -1.39
CA ASP A 364 -5.16 14.41 -0.51
C ASP A 364 -6.42 15.27 -0.56
N GLU A 365 -6.92 15.55 -1.76
CA GLU A 365 -8.17 16.28 -1.96
C GLU A 365 -9.36 15.56 -1.34
N SER A 366 -9.53 14.26 -1.64
CA SER A 366 -10.67 13.48 -1.16
C SER A 366 -10.74 13.44 0.37
N LEU A 367 -9.61 13.16 1.05
CA LEU A 367 -9.58 13.12 2.51
C LEU A 367 -9.63 14.53 3.13
N GLY A 368 -9.12 15.55 2.42
CA GLY A 368 -9.26 16.96 2.79
C GLY A 368 -10.73 17.40 2.83
N LEU A 369 -11.50 17.07 1.80
CA LEU A 369 -12.93 17.37 1.73
C LEU A 369 -13.73 16.64 2.81
N ILE A 370 -13.40 15.37 3.08
CA ILE A 370 -14.04 14.61 4.17
C ILE A 370 -13.73 15.24 5.54
N LYS A 371 -12.52 15.77 5.72
CA LYS A 371 -12.14 16.49 6.94
C LYS A 371 -12.91 17.80 7.08
N GLU A 372 -13.03 18.57 6.01
CA GLU A 372 -13.79 19.82 5.97
C GLU A 372 -15.28 19.59 6.26
N LEU A 373 -15.86 18.49 5.79
CA LEU A 373 -17.22 18.06 6.12
C LEU A 373 -17.44 17.86 7.63
N GLY A 374 -16.38 17.66 8.41
CA GLY A 374 -16.44 17.42 9.84
C GLY A 374 -16.58 15.94 10.23
N ALA A 375 -16.32 15.02 9.29
CA ALA A 375 -16.30 13.59 9.59
C ALA A 375 -15.11 13.24 10.50
N ASN A 376 -15.29 12.23 11.36
CA ASN A 376 -14.23 11.67 12.21
C ASN A 376 -13.97 10.18 11.96
N THR A 377 -14.73 9.55 11.07
CA THR A 377 -14.51 8.18 10.62
C THR A 377 -14.68 8.05 9.11
N ILE A 378 -13.95 7.10 8.52
CA ILE A 378 -14.07 6.76 7.10
C ILE A 378 -14.17 5.24 6.98
N ARG A 379 -15.16 4.77 6.23
CA ARG A 379 -15.21 3.39 5.74
C ARG A 379 -14.56 3.34 4.36
N LEU A 380 -13.37 2.74 4.28
CA LEU A 380 -12.63 2.51 3.04
C LEU A 380 -13.21 1.26 2.36
N ALA A 381 -14.21 1.49 1.51
CA ALA A 381 -15.05 0.45 0.94
C ALA A 381 -14.89 0.36 -0.59
N HIS A 382 -15.08 -0.79 -1.22
CA HIS A 382 -15.34 -2.12 -0.64
C HIS A 382 -14.06 -2.96 -0.66
N TYR A 383 -12.90 -2.37 -0.39
CA TYR A 383 -11.62 -3.03 -0.61
C TYR A 383 -10.49 -2.32 0.16
N PRO A 384 -9.31 -2.96 0.30
CA PRO A 384 -8.12 -2.29 0.82
C PRO A 384 -7.72 -1.11 -0.09
N HIS A 385 -7.69 0.10 0.47
CA HIS A 385 -7.14 1.27 -0.23
C HIS A 385 -5.61 1.26 -0.20
N SER A 386 -5.00 2.20 -0.93
CA SER A 386 -3.54 2.37 -0.94
C SER A 386 -3.00 2.60 0.48
N ARG A 387 -1.74 2.20 0.71
CA ARG A 387 -1.04 2.49 1.97
C ARG A 387 -1.02 3.98 2.28
N TYR A 388 -0.84 4.81 1.25
CA TYR A 388 -0.84 6.27 1.40
C TYR A 388 -2.18 6.80 1.94
N THR A 389 -3.31 6.24 1.48
CA THR A 389 -4.65 6.60 1.98
C THR A 389 -4.79 6.32 3.47
N ALA A 390 -4.35 5.15 3.93
CA ALA A 390 -4.39 4.80 5.35
C ALA A 390 -3.48 5.71 6.19
N GLU A 391 -2.23 5.91 5.76
CA GLU A 391 -1.28 6.78 6.47
C GLU A 391 -1.73 8.25 6.50
N LEU A 392 -2.39 8.72 5.44
CA LEU A 392 -2.97 10.07 5.43
C LEU A 392 -4.16 10.15 6.40
N ALA A 393 -4.99 9.11 6.46
CA ALA A 393 -6.10 9.06 7.40
C ALA A 393 -5.62 9.14 8.86
N ASP A 394 -4.54 8.42 9.20
CA ASP A 394 -3.88 8.49 10.51
C ASP A 394 -3.40 9.92 10.83
N ARG A 395 -2.74 10.58 9.86
CA ARG A 395 -2.25 11.97 10.00
C ARG A 395 -3.37 12.99 10.15
N LEU A 396 -4.51 12.74 9.52
CA LEU A 396 -5.65 13.67 9.54
C LEU A 396 -6.56 13.50 10.76
N GLY A 397 -6.51 12.33 11.43
CA GLY A 397 -7.25 12.03 12.65
C GLY A 397 -8.46 11.10 12.49
N PHE A 398 -8.61 10.46 11.34
CA PHE A 398 -9.77 9.61 11.07
C PHE A 398 -9.65 8.23 11.73
N VAL A 399 -10.75 7.75 12.32
CA VAL A 399 -10.91 6.33 12.66
C VAL A 399 -11.35 5.57 11.41
N VAL A 400 -10.55 4.61 10.95
CA VAL A 400 -10.78 3.91 9.68
C VAL A 400 -11.41 2.53 9.89
N TRP A 401 -12.42 2.21 9.08
CA TRP A 401 -12.87 0.84 8.82
C TRP A 401 -12.38 0.44 7.42
N ALA A 402 -11.45 -0.53 7.36
CA ALA A 402 -11.01 -1.17 6.13
C ALA A 402 -11.64 -2.57 5.97
N GLU A 403 -11.94 -2.97 4.73
CA GLU A 403 -12.55 -4.26 4.42
C GLU A 403 -11.97 -4.93 3.17
N ILE A 404 -12.28 -6.21 2.98
CA ILE A 404 -11.99 -6.94 1.73
C ILE A 404 -13.20 -6.88 0.79
N PRO A 405 -13.03 -7.08 -0.53
CA PRO A 405 -14.12 -7.00 -1.51
C PRO A 405 -15.02 -8.23 -1.54
N PHE A 406 -15.37 -8.76 -0.36
CA PHE A 406 -16.37 -9.81 -0.23
C PHE A 406 -17.77 -9.21 -0.11
N VAL A 407 -18.33 -8.85 -1.26
CA VAL A 407 -19.60 -8.13 -1.39
C VAL A 407 -20.52 -8.83 -2.38
N ASP A 408 -21.83 -8.62 -2.21
CA ASP A 408 -22.95 -9.10 -3.04
C ASP A 408 -23.08 -10.63 -3.20
N ARG A 409 -22.04 -11.30 -3.74
CA ARG A 409 -22.08 -12.73 -4.12
C ARG A 409 -20.87 -13.52 -3.64
N SER A 410 -21.10 -14.82 -3.45
CA SER A 410 -20.06 -15.84 -3.26
C SER A 410 -20.11 -16.89 -4.37
N LEU A 411 -18.99 -17.52 -4.71
CA LEU A 411 -19.02 -18.74 -5.50
C LEU A 411 -19.66 -19.87 -4.67
N THR A 412 -20.68 -20.54 -5.21
CA THR A 412 -21.25 -21.77 -4.65
C THR A 412 -21.35 -22.84 -5.74
N SER A 413 -21.31 -24.11 -5.34
CA SER A 413 -21.37 -25.28 -6.24
C SER A 413 -22.62 -25.33 -7.13
N GLU A 414 -23.71 -24.69 -6.74
CA GLU A 414 -25.00 -24.74 -7.48
C GLU A 414 -25.26 -23.47 -8.31
N PHE A 415 -24.77 -22.31 -7.89
CA PHE A 415 -25.22 -21.01 -8.42
C PHE A 415 -24.73 -20.69 -9.83
N PHE A 416 -23.59 -21.23 -10.27
CA PHE A 416 -23.10 -21.02 -11.64
C PHE A 416 -23.81 -21.90 -12.69
N PHE A 417 -24.56 -22.92 -12.27
CA PHE A 417 -25.14 -23.89 -13.20
C PHE A 417 -26.65 -23.66 -13.45
N LEU A 418 -27.35 -22.83 -12.66
CA LEU A 418 -28.81 -22.68 -12.76
C LEU A 418 -29.27 -21.23 -12.51
N PRO A 419 -29.33 -20.35 -13.52
CA PRO A 419 -29.72 -18.94 -13.35
C PRO A 419 -31.22 -18.70 -13.05
N SER A 420 -32.06 -19.74 -12.96
CA SER A 420 -33.53 -19.60 -12.89
C SER A 420 -34.22 -20.41 -11.78
N GLN A 421 -33.49 -21.01 -10.84
CA GLN A 421 -34.10 -21.73 -9.72
C GLN A 421 -34.27 -20.83 -8.48
N PRO A 422 -35.38 -20.94 -7.73
CA PRO A 422 -35.54 -20.22 -6.47
C PRO A 422 -34.39 -20.56 -5.54
N VAL A 423 -33.83 -19.53 -4.89
CA VAL A 423 -32.70 -19.66 -3.97
C VAL A 423 -33.08 -20.66 -2.88
N SER A 424 -32.62 -21.91 -3.03
CA SER A 424 -32.73 -22.92 -1.97
C SER A 424 -31.99 -22.41 -0.74
N ASP A 425 -32.39 -22.84 0.47
CA ASP A 425 -31.71 -22.43 1.71
C ASP A 425 -30.20 -22.64 1.57
N CYS A 426 -29.46 -21.55 1.36
CA CYS A 426 -28.04 -21.60 0.99
C CYS A 426 -27.20 -22.28 2.08
N ARG A 427 -27.72 -22.39 3.31
CA ARG A 427 -27.09 -23.14 4.40
C ARG A 427 -27.09 -24.65 4.19
N LYS A 428 -27.97 -25.18 3.32
CA LYS A 428 -28.17 -26.62 3.12
C LYS A 428 -27.60 -27.16 1.80
N THR A 429 -27.44 -26.32 0.79
CA THR A 429 -27.17 -26.75 -0.60
C THR A 429 -25.93 -26.10 -1.22
N SER A 430 -25.49 -24.95 -0.70
CA SER A 430 -24.36 -24.21 -1.28
C SER A 430 -23.03 -24.58 -0.63
N VAL A 431 -22.20 -25.33 -1.35
CA VAL A 431 -20.80 -25.56 -0.96
C VAL A 431 -19.94 -24.47 -1.61
N VAL A 432 -19.31 -23.63 -0.78
CA VAL A 432 -18.33 -22.64 -1.27
C VAL A 432 -17.06 -23.38 -1.70
N PRO A 433 -16.57 -23.20 -2.95
CA PRO A 433 -15.35 -23.85 -3.39
C PRO A 433 -14.16 -23.54 -2.46
N PRO A 434 -13.37 -24.55 -2.03
CA PRO A 434 -12.26 -24.32 -1.12
C PRO A 434 -11.26 -23.27 -1.60
N GLN A 435 -11.05 -23.17 -2.92
CA GLN A 435 -10.14 -22.19 -3.53
C GLN A 435 -10.65 -20.75 -3.38
N PHE A 436 -11.96 -20.52 -3.49
CA PHE A 436 -12.57 -19.20 -3.29
C PHE A 436 -12.42 -18.75 -1.83
N SER A 437 -12.75 -19.65 -0.89
CA SER A 437 -12.56 -19.38 0.55
C SER A 437 -11.09 -19.14 0.92
N ALA A 438 -10.17 -19.90 0.32
CA ALA A 438 -8.74 -19.70 0.52
C ALA A 438 -8.27 -18.35 -0.01
N ASN A 439 -8.74 -17.91 -1.19
CA ASN A 439 -8.41 -16.59 -1.73
C ASN A 439 -8.97 -15.45 -0.85
N LEU A 440 -10.22 -15.55 -0.37
CA LEU A 440 -10.79 -14.58 0.57
C LEU A 440 -9.97 -14.45 1.86
N LYS A 441 -9.57 -15.59 2.44
CA LYS A 441 -8.70 -15.61 3.62
C LYS A 441 -7.34 -14.98 3.34
N LEU A 442 -6.77 -15.23 2.16
CA LEU A 442 -5.50 -14.63 1.75
C LEU A 442 -5.63 -13.11 1.61
N GLN A 443 -6.66 -12.61 0.92
CA GLN A 443 -6.90 -11.16 0.79
C GLN A 443 -7.07 -10.49 2.16
N LEU A 444 -7.74 -11.16 3.12
CA LEU A 444 -7.86 -10.65 4.49
C LEU A 444 -6.51 -10.62 5.23
N GLN A 445 -5.70 -11.68 5.07
CA GLN A 445 -4.36 -11.72 5.66
C GLN A 445 -3.45 -10.64 5.07
N GLU A 446 -3.52 -10.42 3.76
CA GLU A 446 -2.79 -9.36 3.07
C GLU A 446 -3.22 -7.98 3.57
N LEU A 447 -4.52 -7.68 3.62
CA LEU A 447 -5.06 -6.43 4.20
C LEU A 447 -4.48 -6.17 5.61
N VAL A 448 -4.66 -7.14 6.52
CA VAL A 448 -4.26 -7.00 7.92
C VAL A 448 -2.74 -6.86 8.06
N ARG A 449 -1.94 -7.57 7.23
CA ARG A 449 -0.47 -7.48 7.34
C ARG A 449 0.10 -6.23 6.69
N GLN A 450 -0.49 -5.75 5.60
CA GLN A 450 0.02 -4.59 4.85
C GLN A 450 -0.33 -3.25 5.51
N GLN A 451 -1.43 -3.19 6.26
CA GLN A 451 -1.94 -1.99 6.93
C GLN A 451 -1.90 -2.12 8.47
N TYR A 452 -1.00 -2.94 9.01
CA TYR A 452 -0.96 -3.26 10.44
C TYR A 452 -0.59 -2.09 11.34
#